data_AF-A0A2A2T4H7-F1
#
_entry.id   AF-A0A2A2T4H7-F1
#
_cell.length_a   1.000
_cell.length_b   1.000
_cell.length_c   1.000
_cell.angle_alpha   90.00
_cell.angle_beta   90.00
_cell.angle_gamma   90.00
#
_symmetry.space_group_name_H-M   'P 1'
#
loop_
_entity.id
_entity.type
_entity.pdbx_description
1 polymer ?
#
loop_
_entity_poly.entity_id
_entity_poly.type
_entity_poly.pdbx_seq_one_letter_code
_entity_poly.pdbx_strand_id
1 'polypeptide(L)'
;MKIAILPGDGIGTEIVAEAVKVLQALGLPLEMEQALVGGAAYAAHGHPLPEATLKLAKQADAILFGAVGDFKYDTLERHLRPEQAILGLRKELGLFANFRPAICYEQLTHASSLKPELVAGLDILIIRELTGDIYFGQPRGRRTASDGHFPGSEEAFDTMRYSRPEIERIAHVAFQAARKRGKKVLSVDKANVLETFQFWRDVMTEVHQQYPDVQLEHMYVDNAAMQLVKAPKNIDVLVTGNMFGDILSDEAAMLTGSIGMLPSASLNEKNQGLYEPSHGSAPDIAGKGIANPLATILSAAMMLRYSLNQPEAAERIEAAVKKVLASGLRTADIYSEGTKKVGTAEMGDAVRAAL
;
A
#
# COMPACT_ATOMS: atom_id res chain seq x y z
N MET A 1 15.98 10.54 14.17
CA MET A 1 15.37 9.67 13.14
C MET A 1 14.99 10.57 11.98
N LYS A 2 15.52 10.32 10.79
CA LYS A 2 15.30 11.14 9.60
C LYS A 2 14.17 10.56 8.76
N ILE A 3 13.21 11.41 8.39
CA ILE A 3 12.06 11.05 7.56
C ILE A 3 12.07 11.92 6.31
N ALA A 4 12.07 11.27 5.14
CA ALA A 4 11.81 11.97 3.88
C ALA A 4 10.30 12.17 3.72
N ILE A 5 9.85 13.41 3.61
CA ILE A 5 8.46 13.77 3.37
C ILE A 5 8.28 14.04 1.88
N LEU A 6 7.49 13.21 1.20
CA LEU A 6 7.27 13.25 -0.25
C LEU A 6 5.77 13.42 -0.54
N PRO A 7 5.21 14.64 -0.47
CA PRO A 7 3.76 14.84 -0.54
C PRO A 7 3.15 14.52 -1.91
N GLY A 8 3.90 14.77 -2.98
CA GLY A 8 3.47 14.52 -4.36
C GLY A 8 2.42 15.51 -4.88
N ASP A 9 1.39 14.99 -5.53
CA ASP A 9 0.37 15.72 -6.30
C ASP A 9 -1.03 15.58 -5.69
N GLY A 10 -1.97 16.40 -6.18
CA GLY A 10 -3.39 16.31 -5.82
C GLY A 10 -3.61 16.43 -4.31
N ILE A 11 -4.41 15.51 -3.77
CA ILE A 11 -4.68 15.45 -2.31
C ILE A 11 -3.45 15.11 -1.47
N GLY A 12 -2.36 14.62 -2.09
CA GLY A 12 -1.14 14.18 -1.40
C GLY A 12 -0.56 15.25 -0.50
N THR A 13 -0.57 16.51 -0.94
CA THR A 13 -0.14 17.65 -0.13
C THR A 13 -1.02 17.91 1.09
N GLU A 14 -2.34 17.75 0.95
CA GLU A 14 -3.34 18.00 2.01
C GLU A 14 -3.24 16.93 3.10
N ILE A 15 -3.22 15.65 2.73
CA ILE A 15 -3.21 14.53 3.69
C ILE A 15 -1.86 14.34 4.39
N VAL A 16 -0.73 14.61 3.70
CA VAL A 16 0.60 14.52 4.31
C VAL A 16 0.81 15.63 5.33
N ALA A 17 0.25 16.82 5.10
CA ALA A 17 0.30 17.90 6.08
C ALA A 17 -0.34 17.46 7.42
N GLU A 18 -1.45 16.73 7.37
CA GLU A 18 -2.12 16.22 8.57
C GLU A 18 -1.35 15.10 9.27
N ALA A 19 -0.71 14.20 8.52
CA ALA A 19 0.17 13.20 9.10
C ALA A 19 1.41 13.81 9.78
N VAL A 20 2.03 14.82 9.14
CA VAL A 20 3.14 15.59 9.74
C VAL A 20 2.69 16.31 11.01
N LYS A 21 1.50 16.94 10.99
CA LYS A 21 0.90 17.59 12.17
C LYS A 21 0.75 16.62 13.35
N VAL A 22 0.30 15.39 13.10
CA VAL A 22 0.17 14.34 14.12
C VAL A 22 1.55 13.88 14.61
N LEU A 23 2.52 13.66 13.72
CA LEU A 23 3.89 13.27 14.08
C LEU A 23 4.57 14.31 14.99
N GLN A 24 4.40 15.60 14.70
CA GLN A 24 4.96 16.69 15.52
C GLN A 24 4.40 16.69 16.94
N ALA A 25 3.11 16.38 17.10
CA ALA A 25 2.45 16.38 18.41
C ALA A 25 2.89 15.23 19.34
N LEU A 26 3.61 14.24 18.83
CA LEU A 26 4.18 13.17 19.64
C LEU A 26 5.41 13.61 20.46
N GLY A 27 6.05 14.73 20.10
CA GLY A 27 7.25 15.23 20.79
C GLY A 27 8.49 14.35 20.59
N LEU A 28 8.51 13.50 19.55
CA LEU A 28 9.65 12.66 19.20
C LEU A 28 10.73 13.47 18.46
N PRO A 29 12.03 13.14 18.59
CA PRO A 29 13.13 13.79 17.87
C PRO A 29 13.20 13.32 16.41
N LEU A 30 12.21 13.73 15.63
CA LEU A 30 12.08 13.44 14.20
C LEU A 30 12.65 14.59 13.37
N GLU A 31 13.66 14.30 12.56
CA GLU A 31 14.15 15.19 11.52
C GLU A 31 13.33 14.92 10.26
N MET A 32 12.42 15.82 9.91
CA MET A 32 11.59 15.69 8.71
C MET A 32 12.09 16.65 7.63
N GLU A 33 12.49 16.10 6.49
CA GLU A 33 12.95 16.88 5.34
C GLU A 33 12.04 16.60 4.14
N GLN A 34 11.55 17.66 3.51
CA GLN A 34 10.60 17.57 2.40
C GLN A 34 11.31 17.70 1.04
N ALA A 35 10.90 16.88 0.06
CA ALA A 35 11.35 17.00 -1.32
C ALA A 35 10.19 16.83 -2.32
N LEU A 36 10.39 17.33 -3.54
CA LEU A 36 9.41 17.23 -4.62
C LEU A 36 9.43 15.83 -5.25
N VAL A 37 8.25 15.33 -5.61
CA VAL A 37 8.07 14.04 -6.31
C VAL A 37 6.85 14.12 -7.23
N GLY A 38 6.75 13.22 -8.21
CA GLY A 38 5.61 13.13 -9.12
C GLY A 38 5.53 14.31 -10.09
N GLY A 39 4.32 14.75 -10.38
CA GLY A 39 4.06 15.88 -11.25
C GLY A 39 4.65 17.19 -10.75
N ALA A 40 4.64 17.43 -9.44
CA ALA A 40 5.29 18.58 -8.81
C ALA A 40 6.80 18.61 -9.10
N ALA A 41 7.47 17.46 -9.05
CA ALA A 41 8.87 17.35 -9.43
C ALA A 41 9.07 17.52 -10.95
N TYR A 42 8.19 16.94 -11.77
CA TYR A 42 8.25 17.11 -13.22
C TYR A 42 8.15 18.60 -13.60
N ALA A 43 7.22 19.34 -13.01
CA ALA A 43 7.05 20.76 -13.27
C ALA A 43 8.30 21.60 -12.89
N ALA A 44 9.04 21.20 -11.85
CA ALA A 44 10.21 21.91 -11.35
C ALA A 44 11.54 21.49 -12.02
N HIS A 45 11.67 20.21 -12.39
CA HIS A 45 12.95 19.60 -12.77
C HIS A 45 12.89 18.76 -14.06
N GLY A 46 11.72 18.65 -14.70
CA GLY A 46 11.52 17.85 -15.91
C GLY A 46 11.50 16.34 -15.70
N HIS A 47 11.54 15.86 -14.44
CA HIS A 47 11.53 14.43 -14.11
C HIS A 47 10.69 14.15 -12.86
N PRO A 48 9.88 13.07 -12.83
CA PRO A 48 8.98 12.79 -11.70
C PRO A 48 9.72 12.33 -10.43
N LEU A 49 10.95 11.84 -10.55
CA LEU A 49 11.82 11.49 -9.41
C LEU A 49 13.20 12.14 -9.59
N PRO A 50 13.41 13.36 -9.11
CA PRO A 50 14.70 14.04 -9.20
C PRO A 50 15.78 13.30 -8.42
N GLU A 51 17.04 13.41 -8.85
CA GLU A 51 18.18 12.78 -8.18
C GLU A 51 18.31 13.24 -6.72
N ALA A 52 18.05 14.52 -6.43
CA ALA A 52 18.06 15.06 -5.07
C ALA A 52 17.00 14.39 -4.18
N THR A 53 15.80 14.15 -4.69
CA THR A 53 14.71 13.45 -3.99
C THR A 53 15.10 12.00 -3.70
N LEU A 54 15.67 11.30 -4.69
CA LEU A 54 16.13 9.92 -4.50
C LEU A 54 17.28 9.84 -3.49
N LYS A 55 18.21 10.80 -3.52
CA LYS A 55 19.30 10.89 -2.55
C LYS A 55 18.77 11.09 -1.13
N LEU A 56 17.79 11.99 -0.94
CA LEU A 56 17.13 12.18 0.35
C LEU A 56 16.47 10.88 0.83
N ALA A 57 15.71 10.21 -0.05
CA ALA A 57 15.04 8.96 0.29
C ALA A 57 16.04 7.85 0.68
N LYS A 58 17.20 7.76 0.01
CA LYS A 58 18.28 6.82 0.34
C LYS A 58 18.93 7.11 1.70
N GLN A 59 18.95 8.38 2.14
CA GLN A 59 19.56 8.83 3.38
C GLN A 59 18.62 8.80 4.59
N ALA A 60 17.30 8.77 4.36
CA ALA A 60 16.31 8.78 5.42
C ALA A 60 16.15 7.38 6.07
N ASP A 61 15.75 7.34 7.34
CA ASP A 61 15.39 6.10 8.04
C ASP A 61 14.04 5.55 7.54
N ALA A 62 13.16 6.44 7.09
CA ALA A 62 11.87 6.10 6.49
C ALA A 62 11.38 7.20 5.53
N ILE A 63 10.41 6.87 4.69
CA ILE A 63 9.78 7.79 3.74
C ILE A 63 8.28 7.85 4.05
N LEU A 64 7.76 9.06 4.28
CA LEU A 64 6.31 9.32 4.30
C LEU A 64 5.92 9.93 2.95
N PHE A 65 5.08 9.21 2.22
CA PHE A 65 4.68 9.54 0.85
C PHE A 65 3.18 9.85 0.82
N GLY A 66 2.79 10.87 0.04
CA GLY A 66 1.39 11.23 -0.16
C GLY A 66 0.79 10.44 -1.31
N ALA A 67 0.54 11.13 -2.42
CA ALA A 67 0.05 10.52 -3.64
C ALA A 67 0.64 11.24 -4.85
N VAL A 68 0.70 10.59 -6.01
CA VAL A 68 1.19 11.20 -7.27
C VAL A 68 0.21 10.94 -8.39
N GLY A 69 0.19 11.83 -9.39
CA GLY A 69 -0.70 11.75 -10.54
C GLY A 69 -1.74 12.88 -10.56
N ASP A 70 -2.00 13.41 -11.75
CA ASP A 70 -3.03 14.41 -12.04
C ASP A 70 -3.32 14.32 -13.55
N PHE A 71 -4.57 14.53 -13.97
CA PHE A 71 -4.98 14.41 -15.37
C PHE A 71 -4.12 15.24 -16.34
N LYS A 72 -3.55 16.37 -15.88
CA LYS A 72 -2.69 17.20 -16.72
C LYS A 72 -1.36 16.54 -17.11
N TYR A 73 -0.94 15.48 -16.42
CA TYR A 73 0.30 14.75 -16.70
C TYR A 73 0.09 13.43 -17.46
N ASP A 74 -1.15 13.03 -17.74
CA ASP A 74 -1.47 11.76 -18.41
C ASP A 74 -0.99 11.68 -19.86
N THR A 75 -0.75 12.83 -20.48
CA THR A 75 -0.25 12.94 -21.86
C THR A 75 1.27 12.84 -21.96
N LEU A 76 1.99 12.86 -20.83
CA LEU A 76 3.44 12.71 -20.83
C LEU A 76 3.84 11.32 -21.33
N GLU A 77 5.04 11.26 -21.91
CA GLU A 77 5.70 9.99 -22.22
C GLU A 77 5.77 9.11 -20.97
N ARG A 78 5.55 7.80 -21.12
CA ARG A 78 5.37 6.87 -20.00
C ARG A 78 6.46 6.98 -18.93
N HIS A 79 7.71 7.21 -19.33
CA HIS A 79 8.86 7.30 -18.42
C HIS A 79 8.93 8.63 -17.64
N LEU A 80 8.14 9.65 -18.02
CA LEU A 80 8.07 10.96 -17.37
C LEU A 80 6.80 11.16 -16.53
N ARG A 81 5.87 10.19 -16.55
CA ARG A 81 4.61 10.29 -15.80
C ARG A 81 4.84 10.23 -14.28
N PRO A 82 4.01 10.90 -13.46
CA PRO A 82 4.18 10.96 -12.00
C PRO A 82 4.32 9.58 -11.32
N GLU A 83 3.60 8.57 -11.81
CA GLU A 83 3.60 7.20 -11.27
C GLU A 83 4.95 6.51 -11.46
N GLN A 84 5.84 7.00 -12.33
CA GLN A 84 7.19 6.46 -12.42
C GLN A 84 8.02 6.75 -11.17
N ALA A 85 7.67 7.80 -10.40
CA ALA A 85 8.41 8.12 -9.20
C ALA A 85 8.28 7.04 -8.12
N ILE A 86 7.06 6.53 -7.90
CA ILE A 86 6.82 5.48 -6.91
C ILE A 86 7.48 4.16 -7.33
N LEU A 87 7.41 3.80 -8.62
CA LEU A 87 8.09 2.62 -9.14
C LEU A 87 9.62 2.75 -9.03
N GLY A 88 10.16 3.94 -9.32
CA GLY A 88 11.57 4.27 -9.17
C GLY A 88 12.04 4.15 -7.73
N LEU A 89 11.32 4.75 -6.77
CA LEU A 89 11.63 4.66 -5.34
C LEU A 89 11.64 3.20 -4.85
N ARG A 90 10.59 2.43 -5.18
CA ARG A 90 10.48 1.02 -4.79
C ARG A 90 11.64 0.19 -5.30
N LYS A 91 12.02 0.38 -6.57
CA LYS A 91 13.13 -0.33 -7.19
C LYS A 91 14.49 0.09 -6.60
N GLU A 92 14.77 1.39 -6.55
CA GLU A 92 16.07 1.92 -6.12
C GLU A 92 16.38 1.69 -4.64
N LEU A 93 15.34 1.53 -3.81
CA LEU A 93 15.46 1.26 -2.38
C LEU A 93 15.24 -0.21 -2.03
N GLY A 94 14.94 -1.06 -3.02
CA GLY A 94 14.67 -2.49 -2.83
C GLY A 94 13.45 -2.76 -1.94
N LEU A 95 12.41 -1.93 -2.01
CA LEU A 95 11.19 -2.03 -1.19
C LEU A 95 10.26 -3.12 -1.73
N PHE A 96 10.65 -4.38 -1.55
CA PHE A 96 10.00 -5.52 -2.19
C PHE A 96 8.73 -6.00 -1.48
N ALA A 97 8.53 -5.69 -0.20
CA ALA A 97 7.41 -6.20 0.58
C ALA A 97 6.37 -5.10 0.85
N ASN A 98 5.21 -5.18 0.19
CA ASN A 98 4.12 -4.24 0.42
C ASN A 98 3.09 -4.82 1.40
N PHE A 99 2.95 -4.18 2.54
CA PHE A 99 1.96 -4.48 3.58
C PHE A 99 0.72 -3.62 3.32
N ARG A 100 -0.42 -4.28 3.12
CA ARG A 100 -1.73 -3.65 2.96
C ARG A 100 -2.73 -4.28 3.94
N PRO A 101 -2.87 -3.71 5.14
CA PRO A 101 -3.94 -4.08 6.06
C PRO A 101 -5.30 -3.74 5.44
N ALA A 102 -6.25 -4.67 5.47
CA ALA A 102 -7.65 -4.38 5.21
C ALA A 102 -8.40 -4.47 6.54
N ILE A 103 -8.73 -3.29 7.08
CA ILE A 103 -9.34 -3.13 8.40
C ILE A 103 -10.70 -2.47 8.25
N CYS A 104 -11.73 -3.06 8.85
CA CYS A 104 -13.05 -2.44 8.92
C CYS A 104 -13.45 -2.17 10.36
N TYR A 105 -13.44 -0.89 10.74
CA TYR A 105 -13.95 -0.43 12.03
C TYR A 105 -15.46 -0.67 12.12
N GLU A 106 -15.95 -1.12 13.28
CA GLU A 106 -17.38 -1.40 13.48
C GLU A 106 -18.25 -0.18 13.16
N GLN A 107 -17.76 1.01 13.50
CA GLN A 107 -18.43 2.29 13.26
C GLN A 107 -18.52 2.68 11.78
N LEU A 108 -17.84 1.96 10.88
CA LEU A 108 -17.76 2.22 9.44
C LEU A 108 -18.35 1.08 8.60
N THR A 109 -18.95 0.06 9.22
CA THR A 109 -19.53 -1.08 8.51
C THR A 109 -20.59 -0.70 7.47
N HIS A 110 -21.28 0.43 7.66
CA HIS A 110 -22.26 0.96 6.70
C HIS A 110 -21.63 1.48 5.40
N ALA A 111 -20.32 1.77 5.39
CA ALA A 111 -19.61 2.19 4.19
C ALA A 111 -19.26 1.00 3.30
N SER A 112 -19.21 -0.22 3.86
CA SER A 112 -18.99 -1.45 3.12
C SER A 112 -20.22 -1.84 2.31
N SER A 113 -19.99 -2.40 1.12
CA SER A 113 -21.03 -3.02 0.31
C SER A 113 -21.40 -4.45 0.78
N LEU A 114 -20.63 -5.02 1.71
CA LEU A 114 -20.94 -6.31 2.33
C LEU A 114 -21.96 -6.16 3.46
N LYS A 115 -22.64 -7.26 3.77
CA LYS A 115 -23.46 -7.32 4.99
C LYS A 115 -22.57 -7.09 6.23
N PRO A 116 -22.98 -6.25 7.20
CA PRO A 116 -22.14 -5.89 8.33
C PRO A 116 -21.51 -7.06 9.08
N GLU A 117 -22.24 -8.18 9.26
CA GLU A 117 -21.75 -9.37 9.95
C GLU A 117 -20.53 -10.02 9.28
N LEU A 118 -20.35 -9.83 7.96
CA LEU A 118 -19.23 -10.37 7.20
C LEU A 118 -17.95 -9.56 7.37
N VAL A 119 -18.07 -8.24 7.65
CA VAL A 119 -16.95 -7.29 7.57
C VAL A 119 -16.66 -6.56 8.88
N ALA A 120 -17.61 -6.47 9.81
CA ALA A 120 -17.39 -5.81 11.11
C ALA A 120 -16.20 -6.41 11.87
N GLY A 121 -15.20 -5.59 12.20
CA GLY A 121 -13.99 -6.05 12.87
C GLY A 121 -13.04 -6.85 11.98
N LEU A 122 -13.16 -6.73 10.65
CA LEU A 122 -12.18 -7.30 9.72
C LEU A 122 -10.80 -6.71 10.05
N ASP A 123 -9.80 -7.59 10.15
CA ASP A 123 -8.40 -7.26 10.31
C ASP A 123 -7.59 -8.36 9.61
N ILE A 124 -7.29 -8.13 8.34
CA ILE A 124 -6.43 -9.02 7.54
C ILE A 124 -5.23 -8.25 7.02
N LEU A 125 -4.15 -8.96 6.74
CA LEU A 125 -2.94 -8.38 6.16
C LEU A 125 -2.64 -9.02 4.81
N ILE A 126 -2.62 -8.22 3.76
CA ILE A 126 -2.12 -8.64 2.44
C ILE A 126 -0.66 -8.20 2.31
N ILE A 127 0.20 -9.14 1.93
CA ILE A 127 1.62 -8.96 1.66
C ILE A 127 1.84 -9.22 0.19
N ARG A 128 2.08 -8.14 -0.55
CA ARG A 128 2.30 -8.12 -1.99
C ARG A 128 3.80 -8.00 -2.27
N GLU A 129 4.36 -8.91 -3.08
CA GLU A 129 5.68 -8.67 -3.67
C GLU A 129 5.59 -7.45 -4.61
N LEU A 130 6.52 -6.52 -4.54
CA LEU A 130 6.33 -5.18 -5.11
C LEU A 130 7.35 -4.77 -6.18
N THR A 131 8.43 -5.53 -6.38
CA THR A 131 9.57 -5.12 -7.21
C THR A 131 9.87 -6.06 -8.37
N GLY A 132 9.14 -7.16 -8.52
CA GLY A 132 9.25 -8.13 -9.60
C GLY A 132 7.94 -8.33 -10.37
N ASP A 133 7.69 -9.57 -10.79
CA ASP A 133 6.52 -9.96 -11.60
C ASP A 133 6.48 -9.34 -13.01
N ILE A 134 5.37 -9.56 -13.71
CA ILE A 134 5.02 -8.98 -15.01
C ILE A 134 5.07 -7.44 -15.04
N TYR A 135 5.03 -6.78 -13.88
CA TYR A 135 5.10 -5.31 -13.80
C TYR A 135 6.49 -4.78 -14.13
N PHE A 136 7.54 -5.54 -13.85
CA PHE A 136 8.93 -5.17 -14.13
C PHE A 136 9.64 -6.12 -15.08
N GLY A 137 9.02 -7.26 -15.41
CA GLY A 137 9.60 -8.30 -16.25
C GLY A 137 9.99 -7.82 -17.64
N GLN A 138 11.14 -8.31 -18.09
CA GLN A 138 11.72 -8.07 -19.42
C GLN A 138 11.99 -9.42 -20.12
N PRO A 139 11.88 -9.49 -21.46
CA PRO A 139 11.51 -8.40 -22.38
C PRO A 139 10.02 -8.03 -22.32
N ARG A 140 9.66 -6.82 -22.75
CA ARG A 140 8.27 -6.37 -22.94
C ARG A 140 8.18 -5.29 -24.02
N GLY A 141 7.00 -5.08 -24.60
CA GLY A 141 6.78 -3.99 -25.54
C GLY A 141 5.76 -4.33 -26.61
N ARG A 142 5.86 -3.64 -27.75
CA ARG A 142 5.08 -3.91 -28.96
C ARG A 142 6.02 -4.34 -30.08
N ARG A 143 5.61 -5.31 -30.88
CA ARG A 143 6.36 -5.83 -32.03
C ARG A 143 5.40 -6.36 -33.09
N THR A 144 5.94 -6.74 -34.23
CA THR A 144 5.24 -7.63 -35.17
C THR A 144 5.45 -9.06 -34.70
N ALA A 145 4.36 -9.81 -34.50
CA ALA A 145 4.43 -11.20 -34.05
C ALA A 145 5.26 -12.05 -35.02
N SER A 146 6.22 -12.81 -34.48
CA SER A 146 7.11 -13.67 -35.26
C SER A 146 6.65 -15.14 -35.31
N ASP A 147 5.74 -15.52 -34.43
CA ASP A 147 5.34 -16.90 -34.13
C ASP A 147 3.87 -16.99 -33.69
N GLY A 148 3.44 -18.17 -33.24
CA GLY A 148 2.08 -18.44 -32.81
C GLY A 148 1.09 -18.58 -33.98
N HIS A 149 -0.20 -18.34 -33.71
CA HIS A 149 -1.27 -18.45 -34.70
C HIS A 149 -1.41 -17.21 -35.60
N PHE A 150 -0.73 -16.11 -35.27
CA PHE A 150 -0.90 -14.80 -35.94
C PHE A 150 0.44 -14.14 -36.33
N PRO A 151 1.37 -14.83 -37.00
CA PRO A 151 2.61 -14.19 -37.44
C PRO A 151 2.32 -13.03 -38.42
N GLY A 152 3.04 -11.92 -38.25
CA GLY A 152 2.86 -10.71 -39.05
C GLY A 152 1.87 -9.69 -38.49
N SER A 153 1.10 -10.01 -37.44
CA SER A 153 0.20 -9.04 -36.80
C SER A 153 0.93 -8.13 -35.81
N GLU A 154 0.34 -6.98 -35.50
CA GLU A 154 0.78 -6.20 -34.33
C GLU A 154 0.54 -7.02 -33.05
N GLU A 155 1.53 -7.04 -32.17
CA GLU A 155 1.51 -7.76 -30.91
C GLU A 155 2.04 -6.86 -29.79
N ALA A 156 1.41 -6.91 -28.63
CA ALA A 156 1.95 -6.40 -27.38
C ALA A 156 2.25 -7.59 -26.46
N PHE A 157 3.38 -7.55 -25.76
CA PHE A 157 3.78 -8.62 -24.86
C PHE A 157 4.44 -8.08 -23.59
N ASP A 158 4.27 -8.83 -22.51
CA ASP A 158 4.89 -8.62 -21.21
C ASP A 158 5.33 -9.98 -20.67
N THR A 159 6.44 -10.01 -19.93
CA THR A 159 7.01 -11.28 -19.41
C THR A 159 6.77 -11.40 -17.92
N MET A 160 5.94 -12.34 -17.50
CA MET A 160 5.78 -12.70 -16.09
C MET A 160 6.93 -13.60 -15.64
N ARG A 161 7.72 -13.15 -14.66
CA ARG A 161 8.86 -13.93 -14.14
C ARG A 161 9.15 -13.60 -12.68
N TYR A 162 9.59 -14.62 -11.96
CA TYR A 162 10.23 -14.51 -10.65
C TYR A 162 11.46 -15.40 -10.61
N SER A 163 12.48 -14.95 -9.89
CA SER A 163 13.60 -15.76 -9.45
C SER A 163 13.38 -16.27 -8.03
N ARG A 164 14.09 -17.34 -7.66
CA ARG A 164 14.00 -17.93 -6.32
C ARG A 164 14.24 -16.92 -5.18
N PRO A 165 15.30 -16.08 -5.21
CA PRO A 165 15.53 -15.11 -4.13
C PRO A 165 14.40 -14.09 -3.97
N GLU A 166 13.69 -13.73 -5.04
CA GLU A 166 12.55 -12.81 -4.97
C GLU A 166 11.37 -13.42 -4.20
N ILE A 167 11.14 -14.72 -4.38
CA ILE A 167 10.07 -15.46 -3.68
C ILE A 167 10.49 -15.79 -2.24
N GLU A 168 11.74 -16.19 -2.01
CA GLU A 168 12.23 -16.53 -0.67
C GLU A 168 12.13 -15.35 0.30
N ARG A 169 12.57 -14.16 -0.11
CA ARG A 169 12.53 -12.96 0.75
C ARG A 169 11.10 -12.57 1.13
N ILE A 170 10.14 -12.63 0.20
CA ILE A 170 8.75 -12.27 0.48
C ILE A 170 8.03 -13.35 1.31
N ALA A 171 8.39 -14.63 1.10
CA ALA A 171 7.94 -15.74 1.93
C ALA A 171 8.35 -15.54 3.39
N HIS A 172 9.63 -15.24 3.63
CA HIS A 172 10.15 -14.98 4.98
C HIS A 172 9.40 -13.83 5.67
N VAL A 173 9.17 -12.73 4.94
CA VAL A 173 8.39 -11.59 5.46
C VAL A 173 6.97 -12.03 5.84
N ALA A 174 6.30 -12.81 5.00
CA ALA A 174 4.94 -13.26 5.27
C ALA A 174 4.83 -14.17 6.48
N PHE A 175 5.71 -15.16 6.61
CA PHE A 175 5.71 -16.05 7.77
C PHE A 175 6.07 -15.31 9.06
N GLN A 176 7.01 -14.37 9.02
CA GLN A 176 7.35 -13.54 10.19
C GLN A 176 6.19 -12.61 10.59
N ALA A 177 5.45 -12.06 9.63
CA ALA A 177 4.25 -11.27 9.91
C ALA A 177 3.16 -12.13 10.55
N ALA A 178 2.90 -13.33 10.02
CA ALA A 178 1.92 -14.26 10.56
C ALA A 178 2.25 -14.72 11.99
N ARG A 179 3.53 -14.89 12.35
CA ARG A 179 3.95 -15.20 13.73
C ARG A 179 3.52 -14.14 14.75
N LYS A 180 3.39 -12.89 14.32
CA LYS A 180 2.93 -11.76 15.15
C LYS A 180 1.40 -11.59 15.14
N ARG A 181 0.68 -12.48 14.44
CA ARG A 181 -0.77 -12.45 14.23
C ARG A 181 -1.39 -13.82 14.54
N GLY A 182 -2.36 -14.26 13.75
CA GLY A 182 -3.08 -15.53 13.92
C GLY A 182 -2.31 -16.79 13.51
N LYS A 183 -1.03 -16.66 13.13
CA LYS A 183 -0.15 -17.75 12.68
C LYS A 183 -0.71 -18.55 11.50
N LYS A 184 -1.38 -17.87 10.56
CA LYS A 184 -1.85 -18.47 9.30
C LYS A 184 -1.40 -17.65 8.10
N VAL A 185 -0.82 -18.31 7.11
CA VAL A 185 -0.45 -17.73 5.82
C VAL A 185 -1.26 -18.41 4.72
N LEU A 186 -1.95 -17.60 3.92
CA LEU A 186 -2.57 -17.99 2.67
C LEU A 186 -1.69 -17.52 1.50
N SER A 187 -0.99 -18.44 0.84
CA SER A 187 -0.25 -18.15 -0.39
C SER A 187 -1.17 -18.20 -1.59
N VAL A 188 -1.34 -17.09 -2.30
CA VAL A 188 -2.22 -17.01 -3.48
C VAL A 188 -1.44 -17.00 -4.78
N ASP A 189 -1.84 -17.86 -5.72
CA ASP A 189 -1.14 -18.07 -6.99
C ASP A 189 -2.08 -18.50 -8.14
N LYS A 190 -1.53 -18.87 -9.29
CA LYS A 190 -2.25 -19.55 -10.38
C LYS A 190 -1.45 -20.76 -10.90
N ALA A 191 -0.98 -21.60 -9.99
CA ALA A 191 -0.08 -22.72 -10.29
C ALA A 191 -0.68 -23.79 -11.24
N ASN A 192 -2.01 -23.85 -11.36
CA ASN A 192 -2.68 -24.73 -12.32
C ASN A 192 -2.54 -24.32 -13.79
N VAL A 193 -2.02 -23.12 -14.07
CA VAL A 193 -1.88 -22.60 -15.45
C VAL A 193 -0.49 -22.02 -15.70
N LEU A 194 0.11 -21.34 -14.71
CA LEU A 194 1.30 -20.52 -14.91
C LEU A 194 2.53 -21.14 -14.24
N GLU A 195 3.56 -21.46 -15.04
CA GLU A 195 4.85 -21.97 -14.55
C GLU A 195 5.48 -21.08 -13.47
N THR A 196 5.43 -19.75 -13.66
CA THR A 196 5.90 -18.78 -12.66
C THR A 196 5.25 -18.99 -11.29
N PHE A 197 3.97 -19.36 -11.28
CA PHE A 197 3.22 -19.56 -10.04
C PHE A 197 3.28 -21.00 -9.51
N GLN A 198 3.56 -21.99 -10.35
CA GLN A 198 4.00 -23.30 -9.86
C GLN A 198 5.34 -23.15 -9.12
N PHE A 199 6.30 -22.46 -9.73
CA PHE A 199 7.59 -22.17 -9.11
C PHE A 199 7.45 -21.35 -7.81
N TRP A 200 6.56 -20.34 -7.79
CA TRP A 200 6.19 -19.63 -6.56
C TRP A 200 5.74 -20.58 -5.45
N ARG A 201 4.81 -21.49 -5.77
CA ARG A 201 4.24 -22.44 -4.82
C ARG A 201 5.28 -23.39 -4.26
N ASP A 202 6.18 -23.89 -5.10
CA ASP A 202 7.27 -24.78 -4.71
C ASP A 202 8.19 -24.08 -3.68
N VAL A 203 8.66 -22.87 -4.02
CA VAL A 203 9.54 -22.09 -3.14
C VAL A 203 8.84 -21.70 -1.82
N MET A 204 7.57 -21.27 -1.86
CA MET A 204 6.79 -20.99 -0.64
C MET A 204 6.69 -22.20 0.29
N THR A 205 6.47 -23.39 -0.28
CA THR A 205 6.35 -24.66 0.45
C THR A 205 7.69 -25.08 1.07
N GLU A 206 8.79 -24.83 0.36
CA GLU A 206 10.15 -25.08 0.87
C GLU A 206 10.49 -24.15 2.04
N VAL A 207 10.25 -22.84 1.90
CA VAL A 207 10.52 -21.86 2.98
C VAL A 207 9.67 -22.16 4.21
N HIS A 208 8.43 -22.63 4.03
CA HIS A 208 7.54 -23.02 5.13
C HIS A 208 8.14 -24.06 6.09
N GLN A 209 9.04 -24.93 5.63
CA GLN A 209 9.72 -25.91 6.49
C GLN A 209 10.50 -25.25 7.65
N GLN A 210 10.86 -23.97 7.51
CA GLN A 210 11.54 -23.17 8.54
C GLN A 210 10.56 -22.50 9.54
N TYR A 211 9.25 -22.61 9.28
CA TYR A 211 8.16 -21.99 10.04
C TYR A 211 7.08 -23.02 10.44
N PRO A 212 7.43 -24.11 11.14
CA PRO A 212 6.48 -25.18 11.48
C PRO A 212 5.37 -24.73 12.45
N ASP A 213 5.54 -23.58 13.10
CA ASP A 213 4.55 -22.96 13.99
C ASP A 213 3.49 -22.11 13.26
N VAL A 214 3.61 -21.94 11.94
CA VAL A 214 2.67 -21.20 11.10
C VAL A 214 1.98 -22.17 10.15
N GLN A 215 0.64 -22.09 10.09
CA GLN A 215 -0.13 -22.85 9.12
C GLN A 215 0.02 -22.23 7.73
N LEU A 216 0.38 -23.02 6.72
CA LEU A 216 0.39 -22.62 5.31
C LEU A 216 -0.80 -23.24 4.58
N GLU A 217 -1.56 -22.41 3.88
CA GLU A 217 -2.57 -22.83 2.91
C GLU A 217 -2.26 -22.18 1.55
N HIS A 218 -2.71 -22.83 0.47
CA HIS A 218 -2.60 -22.28 -0.88
C HIS A 218 -3.98 -22.13 -1.53
N MET A 219 -4.16 -21.06 -2.29
CA MET A 219 -5.41 -20.81 -3.01
C MET A 219 -5.13 -20.18 -4.37
N TYR A 220 -5.95 -20.51 -5.36
CA TYR A 220 -5.86 -19.84 -6.64
C TYR A 220 -6.47 -18.44 -6.57
N VAL A 221 -5.91 -17.49 -7.32
CA VAL A 221 -6.29 -16.07 -7.28
C VAL A 221 -7.77 -15.81 -7.53
N ASP A 222 -8.41 -16.58 -8.41
CA ASP A 222 -9.85 -16.51 -8.67
C ASP A 222 -10.68 -16.95 -7.47
N ASN A 223 -10.29 -18.03 -6.79
CA ASN A 223 -10.97 -18.44 -5.55
C ASN A 223 -10.67 -17.46 -4.41
N ALA A 224 -9.46 -16.89 -4.34
CA ALA A 224 -9.11 -15.89 -3.33
C ALA A 224 -9.99 -14.64 -3.43
N ALA A 225 -10.22 -14.13 -4.65
CA ALA A 225 -11.17 -13.06 -4.90
C ALA A 225 -12.58 -13.43 -4.41
N MET A 226 -13.07 -14.63 -4.76
CA MET A 226 -14.36 -15.12 -4.26
C MET A 226 -14.42 -15.21 -2.72
N GLN A 227 -13.35 -15.65 -2.05
CA GLN A 227 -13.32 -15.75 -0.59
C GLN A 227 -13.26 -14.38 0.10
N LEU A 228 -12.59 -13.39 -0.49
CA LEU A 228 -12.59 -12.02 0.01
C LEU A 228 -14.02 -11.46 0.07
N VAL A 229 -14.85 -11.72 -0.93
CA VAL A 229 -16.27 -11.32 -0.91
C VAL A 229 -17.10 -12.18 0.06
N LYS A 230 -16.88 -13.50 0.05
CA LYS A 230 -17.74 -14.45 0.77
C LYS A 230 -17.53 -14.47 2.28
N ALA A 231 -16.27 -14.50 2.72
CA ALA A 231 -15.90 -14.69 4.12
C ALA A 231 -14.47 -14.16 4.40
N PRO A 232 -14.23 -12.84 4.28
CA PRO A 232 -12.88 -12.28 4.35
C PRO A 232 -12.20 -12.50 5.71
N LYS A 233 -12.99 -12.63 6.79
CA LYS A 233 -12.51 -12.89 8.16
C LYS A 233 -11.79 -14.23 8.36
N ASN A 234 -11.86 -15.14 7.38
CA ASN A 234 -11.14 -16.42 7.44
C ASN A 234 -9.65 -16.28 7.09
N ILE A 235 -9.25 -15.15 6.51
CA ILE A 235 -7.87 -14.86 6.11
C ILE A 235 -7.19 -14.14 7.29
N ASP A 236 -5.93 -14.51 7.59
CA ASP A 236 -5.08 -13.76 8.55
C ASP A 236 -4.03 -12.96 7.80
N VAL A 237 -3.04 -13.67 7.23
CA VAL A 237 -2.03 -13.11 6.33
C VAL A 237 -2.17 -13.74 4.95
N LEU A 238 -2.36 -12.93 3.92
CA LEU A 238 -2.33 -13.34 2.52
C LEU A 238 -1.01 -12.90 1.89
N VAL A 239 -0.32 -13.79 1.18
CA VAL A 239 0.91 -13.44 0.43
C VAL A 239 0.78 -13.83 -1.03
N THR A 240 1.18 -12.95 -1.94
CA THR A 240 1.10 -13.21 -3.39
C THR A 240 2.05 -12.31 -4.19
N GLY A 241 2.18 -12.60 -5.48
CA GLY A 241 2.98 -11.81 -6.42
C GLY A 241 2.37 -10.43 -6.70
N ASN A 242 3.17 -9.53 -7.26
CA ASN A 242 2.83 -8.14 -7.53
C ASN A 242 1.47 -7.91 -8.19
N MET A 243 1.18 -8.56 -9.31
CA MET A 243 -0.06 -8.31 -10.05
C MET A 243 -1.30 -8.79 -9.29
N PHE A 244 -1.23 -9.99 -8.70
CA PHE A 244 -2.35 -10.53 -7.93
C PHE A 244 -2.54 -9.78 -6.60
N GLY A 245 -1.44 -9.36 -5.97
CA GLY A 245 -1.46 -8.56 -4.76
C GLY A 245 -2.07 -7.20 -5.00
N ASP A 246 -1.83 -6.59 -6.17
CA ASP A 246 -2.51 -5.34 -6.56
C ASP A 246 -4.02 -5.53 -6.54
N ILE A 247 -4.51 -6.47 -7.34
CA ILE A 247 -5.93 -6.74 -7.55
C ILE A 247 -6.62 -7.10 -6.24
N LEU A 248 -6.09 -8.08 -5.50
CA LEU A 248 -6.72 -8.57 -4.27
C LEU A 248 -6.66 -7.54 -3.14
N SER A 249 -5.61 -6.70 -3.09
CA SER A 249 -5.54 -5.66 -2.07
C SER A 249 -6.50 -4.51 -2.34
N ASP A 250 -6.72 -4.14 -3.60
CA ASP A 250 -7.71 -3.15 -3.99
C ASP A 250 -9.15 -3.69 -3.79
N GLU A 251 -9.37 -4.99 -4.07
CA GLU A 251 -10.62 -5.68 -3.75
C GLU A 251 -10.87 -5.65 -2.24
N ALA A 252 -9.92 -6.12 -1.42
CA ALA A 252 -10.03 -6.11 0.03
C ALA A 252 -10.26 -4.68 0.56
N ALA A 253 -9.61 -3.68 -0.05
CA ALA A 253 -9.77 -2.30 0.30
C ALA A 253 -11.21 -1.81 0.10
N MET A 254 -11.78 -2.06 -1.08
CA MET A 254 -13.15 -1.69 -1.39
C MET A 254 -14.15 -2.43 -0.51
N LEU A 255 -13.88 -3.69 -0.15
CA LEU A 255 -14.74 -4.48 0.74
C LEU A 255 -14.84 -3.88 2.15
N THR A 256 -13.82 -3.16 2.63
CA THR A 256 -13.93 -2.42 3.90
C THR A 256 -14.85 -1.20 3.81
N GLY A 257 -15.19 -0.75 2.60
CA GLY A 257 -16.03 0.41 2.35
C GLY A 257 -15.33 1.76 2.43
N SER A 258 -14.05 1.80 2.76
CA SER A 258 -13.36 3.06 3.02
C SER A 258 -11.89 2.98 2.61
N ILE A 259 -11.61 3.10 1.31
CA ILE A 259 -10.22 3.15 0.81
C ILE A 259 -9.44 4.29 1.48
N GLY A 260 -10.10 5.41 1.82
CA GLY A 260 -9.58 6.54 2.60
C GLY A 260 -9.07 6.20 4.01
N MET A 261 -9.28 4.97 4.49
CA MET A 261 -8.85 4.49 5.82
C MET A 261 -7.64 3.56 5.78
N LEU A 262 -7.19 3.14 4.59
CA LEU A 262 -6.27 2.02 4.48
C LEU A 262 -4.82 2.47 4.28
N PRO A 263 -3.95 2.30 5.29
CA PRO A 263 -2.54 2.60 5.14
C PRO A 263 -1.83 1.54 4.29
N SER A 264 -0.67 1.89 3.75
CA SER A 264 0.22 0.98 3.05
C SER A 264 1.67 1.22 3.44
N ALA A 265 2.48 0.16 3.44
CA ALA A 265 3.90 0.25 3.67
C ALA A 265 4.67 -0.65 2.70
N SER A 266 5.72 -0.14 2.09
CA SER A 266 6.63 -0.88 1.22
C SER A 266 7.99 -0.96 1.89
N LEU A 267 8.46 -2.16 2.28
CA LEU A 267 9.66 -2.34 3.09
C LEU A 267 10.75 -3.09 2.34
N ASN A 268 12.01 -2.77 2.65
CA ASN A 268 13.17 -3.58 2.29
C ASN A 268 13.63 -4.49 3.45
N GLU A 269 14.69 -5.27 3.21
CA GLU A 269 15.24 -6.24 4.17
C GLU A 269 15.76 -5.61 5.47
N LYS A 270 16.05 -4.29 5.45
CA LYS A 270 16.52 -3.54 6.61
C LYS A 270 15.38 -2.89 7.39
N ASN A 271 14.12 -3.20 7.05
CA ASN A 271 12.92 -2.55 7.55
C ASN A 271 12.86 -1.04 7.28
N GLN A 272 13.69 -0.49 6.39
CA GLN A 272 13.46 0.86 5.85
C GLN A 272 12.26 0.78 4.92
N GLY A 273 11.31 1.70 5.09
CA GLY A 273 10.04 1.65 4.38
C GLY A 273 9.62 2.97 3.76
N LEU A 274 8.81 2.85 2.70
CA LEU A 274 7.97 3.92 2.17
C LEU A 274 6.53 3.68 2.65
N TYR A 275 5.96 4.68 3.29
CA TYR A 275 4.63 4.62 3.92
C TYR A 275 3.71 5.60 3.22
N GLU A 276 2.59 5.09 2.71
CA GLU A 276 1.67 5.83 1.85
C GLU A 276 0.23 5.37 2.09
N PRO A 277 -0.78 6.25 1.92
CA PRO A 277 -2.15 5.76 1.84
C PRO A 277 -2.31 4.78 0.66
N SER A 278 -3.21 3.81 0.78
CA SER A 278 -3.49 2.88 -0.32
C SER A 278 -4.21 3.55 -1.49
N HIS A 279 -4.90 4.68 -1.24
CA HIS A 279 -5.60 5.45 -2.26
C HIS A 279 -4.65 6.35 -3.07
N GLY A 280 -5.04 6.66 -4.31
CA GLY A 280 -4.32 7.56 -5.21
C GLY A 280 -4.55 9.06 -4.94
N SER A 281 -4.24 9.89 -5.93
CA SER A 281 -4.17 11.36 -5.83
C SER A 281 -5.51 12.10 -5.91
N ALA A 282 -6.61 11.39 -6.19
CA ALA A 282 -7.98 11.91 -6.28
C ALA A 282 -8.10 13.33 -6.89
N PRO A 283 -7.76 13.51 -8.19
CA PRO A 283 -7.72 14.82 -8.84
C PRO A 283 -9.05 15.59 -8.81
N ASP A 284 -10.17 14.87 -8.71
CA ASP A 284 -11.52 15.42 -8.66
C ASP A 284 -11.81 16.18 -7.35
N ILE A 285 -11.09 15.89 -6.27
CA ILE A 285 -11.24 16.57 -4.96
C ILE A 285 -9.99 17.31 -4.48
N ALA A 286 -8.89 17.26 -5.25
CA ALA A 286 -7.65 17.96 -4.94
C ALA A 286 -7.86 19.45 -4.67
N GLY A 287 -7.31 19.95 -3.56
CA GLY A 287 -7.36 21.35 -3.16
C GLY A 287 -8.71 21.81 -2.60
N LYS A 288 -9.67 20.90 -2.41
CA LYS A 288 -10.99 21.21 -1.84
C LYS A 288 -11.04 21.06 -0.32
N GLY A 289 -9.99 20.56 0.33
CA GLY A 289 -9.93 20.39 1.79
C GLY A 289 -10.89 19.34 2.34
N ILE A 290 -11.29 18.36 1.52
CA ILE A 290 -12.26 17.30 1.89
C ILE A 290 -11.70 15.88 1.82
N ALA A 291 -10.44 15.72 1.44
CA ALA A 291 -9.76 14.43 1.41
C ALA A 291 -9.64 13.83 2.81
N ASN A 292 -9.70 12.50 2.92
CA ASN A 292 -9.55 11.80 4.18
C ASN A 292 -8.06 11.64 4.55
N PRO A 293 -7.57 12.24 5.64
CA PRO A 293 -6.17 12.11 6.02
C PRO A 293 -5.87 10.82 6.80
N LEU A 294 -6.89 10.05 7.20
CA LEU A 294 -6.73 8.97 8.18
C LEU A 294 -5.85 7.83 7.67
N ALA A 295 -5.93 7.44 6.39
CA ALA A 295 -5.00 6.46 5.81
C ALA A 295 -3.53 6.93 5.87
N THR A 296 -3.27 8.22 5.63
CA THR A 296 -1.89 8.77 5.66
C THR A 296 -1.38 8.87 7.10
N ILE A 297 -2.24 9.26 8.04
CA ILE A 297 -1.95 9.25 9.48
C ILE A 297 -1.64 7.83 9.98
N LEU A 298 -2.44 6.84 9.58
CA LEU A 298 -2.21 5.44 9.92
C LEU A 298 -0.95 4.89 9.24
N SER A 299 -0.59 5.38 8.05
CA SER A 299 0.68 5.05 7.40
C SER A 299 1.87 5.59 8.19
N ALA A 300 1.74 6.79 8.78
CA ALA A 300 2.73 7.31 9.71
C ALA A 300 2.83 6.47 11.01
N ALA A 301 1.72 5.90 11.49
CA ALA A 301 1.76 4.94 12.60
C ALA A 301 2.52 3.65 12.21
N MET A 302 2.26 3.10 11.02
CA MET A 302 3.03 1.98 10.48
C MET A 302 4.53 2.31 10.37
N MET A 303 4.88 3.53 9.95
CA MET A 303 6.26 4.00 9.88
C MET A 303 6.96 3.97 11.23
N LEU A 304 6.31 4.53 12.25
CA LEU A 304 6.81 4.52 13.62
C LEU A 304 7.04 3.08 14.12
N ARG A 305 6.08 2.19 13.86
CA ARG A 305 6.14 0.79 14.29
C ARG A 305 7.22 -0.02 13.59
N TYR A 306 7.29 0.06 12.26
CA TYR A 306 8.07 -0.89 11.46
C TYR A 306 9.47 -0.40 11.09
N SER A 307 9.68 0.89 10.84
CA SER A 307 11.00 1.44 10.49
C SER A 307 11.70 2.14 11.65
N LEU A 308 10.96 2.81 12.51
CA LEU A 308 11.56 3.73 13.50
C LEU A 308 11.62 3.15 14.92
N ASN A 309 11.13 1.92 15.12
CA ASN A 309 11.12 1.22 16.42
C ASN A 309 10.46 2.06 17.53
N GLN A 310 9.29 2.64 17.23
CA GLN A 310 8.46 3.44 18.14
C GLN A 310 7.02 2.86 18.22
N PRO A 311 6.83 1.60 18.68
CA PRO A 311 5.53 0.94 18.68
C PRO A 311 4.50 1.63 19.58
N GLU A 312 4.90 2.17 20.74
CA GLU A 312 3.99 2.86 21.66
C GLU A 312 3.44 4.15 21.04
N ALA A 313 4.28 4.87 20.27
CA ALA A 313 3.85 6.07 19.56
C ALA A 313 2.88 5.72 18.41
N ALA A 314 3.12 4.61 17.71
CA ALA A 314 2.19 4.10 16.70
C ALA A 314 0.83 3.75 17.30
N GLU A 315 0.81 3.03 18.44
CA GLU A 315 -0.42 2.68 19.16
C GLU A 315 -1.20 3.90 19.63
N ARG A 316 -0.50 4.97 20.04
CA ARG A 316 -1.12 6.24 20.42
C ARG A 316 -1.84 6.90 19.24
N ILE A 317 -1.24 6.90 18.04
CA ILE A 317 -1.91 7.40 16.82
C ILE A 317 -3.14 6.53 16.49
N GLU A 318 -2.99 5.21 16.46
CA GLU A 318 -4.07 4.28 16.14
C GLU A 318 -5.25 4.42 17.12
N ALA A 319 -4.96 4.61 18.41
CA ALA A 319 -5.96 4.87 19.44
C ALA A 319 -6.65 6.23 19.26
N ALA A 320 -5.91 7.27 18.88
CA ALA A 320 -6.47 8.59 18.58
C ALA A 320 -7.44 8.53 17.39
N VAL A 321 -7.08 7.82 16.31
CA VAL A 321 -7.98 7.58 15.16
C VAL A 321 -9.26 6.87 15.61
N LYS A 322 -9.15 5.81 16.42
CA LYS A 322 -10.33 5.11 16.99
C LYS A 322 -11.22 6.05 17.80
N LYS A 323 -10.64 6.91 18.66
CA LYS A 323 -11.40 7.88 19.47
C LYS A 323 -12.16 8.89 18.60
N VAL A 324 -11.53 9.41 17.54
CA VAL A 324 -12.14 10.38 16.62
C VAL A 324 -13.29 9.75 15.82
N LEU A 325 -13.12 8.50 15.36
CA LEU A 325 -14.22 7.78 14.73
C LEU A 325 -15.36 7.49 15.71
N ALA A 326 -15.04 7.16 16.97
CA ALA A 326 -16.04 6.94 18.02
C ALA A 326 -16.80 8.22 18.41
N SER A 327 -16.18 9.40 18.28
CA SER A 327 -16.85 10.69 18.51
C SER A 327 -17.76 11.15 17.37
N GLY A 328 -17.94 10.31 16.35
CA GLY A 328 -18.85 10.57 15.22
C GLY A 328 -18.30 11.52 14.16
N LEU A 329 -17.00 11.86 14.17
CA LEU A 329 -16.39 12.69 13.12
C LEU A 329 -16.13 11.86 11.86
N ARG A 330 -16.50 12.39 10.69
CA ARG A 330 -16.34 11.73 9.38
C ARG A 330 -15.91 12.71 8.30
N THR A 331 -14.95 12.33 7.47
CA THR A 331 -14.72 13.00 6.19
C THR A 331 -15.77 12.58 5.16
N ALA A 332 -15.79 13.24 3.99
CA ALA A 332 -16.87 13.09 3.03
C ALA A 332 -17.05 11.65 2.51
N ASP A 333 -15.96 10.90 2.38
CA ASP A 333 -15.90 9.52 1.90
C ASP A 333 -16.48 8.48 2.88
N ILE A 334 -16.47 8.79 4.18
CA ILE A 334 -16.94 7.90 5.26
C ILE A 334 -18.14 8.47 6.02
N TYR A 335 -18.79 9.51 5.48
CA TYR A 335 -19.93 10.15 6.11
C TYR A 335 -21.18 9.25 6.08
N SER A 336 -21.87 9.18 7.21
CA SER A 336 -23.23 8.63 7.31
C SER A 336 -24.16 9.56 8.05
N GLU A 337 -25.46 9.40 7.82
CA GLU A 337 -26.48 10.12 8.59
C GLU A 337 -26.29 9.92 10.09
N GLY A 338 -26.46 10.98 10.87
CA GLY A 338 -26.21 11.00 12.31
C GLY A 338 -24.76 11.22 12.73
N THR A 339 -23.82 11.35 11.78
CA THR A 339 -22.41 11.71 12.05
C THR A 339 -22.12 13.18 11.75
N LYS A 340 -21.00 13.71 12.24
CA LYS A 340 -20.52 15.06 11.95
C LYS A 340 -19.53 15.02 10.80
N LYS A 341 -19.94 15.55 9.64
CA LYS A 341 -19.08 15.74 8.47
C LYS A 341 -18.05 16.83 8.73
N VAL A 342 -16.78 16.57 8.43
CA VAL A 342 -15.64 17.49 8.59
C VAL A 342 -14.71 17.46 7.38
N GLY A 343 -13.89 18.50 7.23
CA GLY A 343 -12.83 18.57 6.21
C GLY A 343 -11.53 17.90 6.66
N THR A 344 -10.53 17.89 5.77
CA THR A 344 -9.20 17.27 5.97
C THR A 344 -8.51 17.83 7.21
N ALA A 345 -8.41 19.15 7.32
CA ALA A 345 -7.71 19.81 8.43
C ALA A 345 -8.41 19.62 9.78
N GLU A 346 -9.75 19.69 9.82
CA GLU A 346 -10.53 19.47 11.05
C GLU A 346 -10.42 18.02 11.52
N MET A 347 -10.37 17.05 10.59
CA MET A 347 -10.10 15.64 10.93
C MET A 347 -8.70 15.46 11.54
N GLY A 348 -7.65 16.02 10.94
CA GLY A 348 -6.30 15.91 11.49
C GLY A 348 -6.11 16.66 12.81
N ASP A 349 -6.77 17.81 13.00
CA ASP A 349 -6.79 18.51 14.30
C ASP A 349 -7.47 17.68 15.39
N ALA A 350 -8.57 16.97 15.05
CA ALA A 350 -9.25 16.07 15.98
C ALA A 350 -8.35 14.90 16.38
N VAL A 351 -7.63 14.30 15.44
CA VAL A 351 -6.67 13.22 15.75
C VAL A 351 -5.55 13.74 16.64
N ARG A 352 -4.96 14.90 16.31
CA ARG A 352 -3.92 15.54 17.13
C ARG A 352 -4.40 15.76 18.57
N ALA A 353 -5.63 16.23 18.75
CA ALA A 353 -6.20 16.49 20.06
C ALA A 353 -6.50 15.20 20.86
N ALA A 354 -6.68 14.06 20.19
CA ALA A 354 -7.01 12.78 20.80
C ALA A 354 -5.79 11.91 21.17
N LEU A 355 -4.57 12.36 20.82
CA LEU A 355 -3.30 11.69 21.12
C LEU A 355 -3.06 11.47 22.62
#